data_AF-L0P8S7-F1
#
_entry.id   AF-L0P8S7-F1
#
_cell.length_a   1.000
_cell.length_b   1.000
_cell.length_c   1.000
_cell.angle_alpha   90.00
_cell.angle_beta   90.00
_cell.angle_gamma   90.00
#
_symmetry.space_group_name_H-M   'P 1'
#
loop_
_entity.id
_entity.type
_entity.pdbx_description
1 polymer ?
#
loop_
_entity_poly.entity_id
_entity_poly.type
_entity_poly.pdbx_seq_one_letter_code
_entity_poly.pdbx_strand_id
1 'polypeptide(L)'
;MKKKNHISENIACKIAKKQLKIAIIDFYHETELLKNYRTMNMEAFRKALKKITKVTGINYLKFYMPKITESHFGSSEISNDLMTETENIFAYYFEKNNRKRAIEKLRTKQKTTDYANALFRVGLYLGISLPLLIEGLIYVGELDLVKKYLLQIWGGFFIILINYIFIFEFDTRHNLDWKQYLEIPSFIFLLFSLFFWLSFRNFSTSLTNYYPLFFTSIIAIILLNPLPYFHKKSRKWFIISNLRLLFSGLLYCFGNIKETIFLFLQSPF
;
A
#
# COMPACT_ATOMS: atom_id res chain seq x y z
N MET A 1 -44.45 25.15 1.01
CA MET A 1 -43.15 25.15 0.29
C MET A 1 -42.00 25.79 1.07
N LYS A 2 -42.16 26.94 1.75
CA LYS A 2 -41.08 27.62 2.52
C LYS A 2 -40.30 26.73 3.51
N LYS A 3 -40.97 25.83 4.25
CA LYS A 3 -40.33 24.97 5.27
C LYS A 3 -39.38 23.91 4.67
N LYS A 4 -39.60 23.48 3.42
CA LYS A 4 -38.77 22.45 2.75
C LYS A 4 -37.44 23.05 2.24
N ASN A 5 -37.47 24.29 1.74
CA ASN A 5 -36.29 25.02 1.26
C ASN A 5 -35.32 25.37 2.42
N HIS A 6 -35.87 25.75 3.59
CA HIS A 6 -35.08 26.09 4.76
C HIS A 6 -34.35 24.87 5.39
N ILE A 7 -34.87 23.66 5.15
CA ILE A 7 -34.26 22.39 5.58
C ILE A 7 -33.14 21.99 4.62
N SER A 8 -33.35 22.13 3.30
CA SER A 8 -32.30 21.84 2.30
C SER A 8 -31.11 22.79 2.41
N GLU A 9 -31.33 24.09 2.67
CA GLU A 9 -30.25 25.06 2.90
C GLU A 9 -29.43 24.76 4.16
N ASN A 10 -30.10 24.37 5.26
CA ASN A 10 -29.42 23.94 6.48
C ASN A 10 -28.58 22.67 6.27
N ILE A 11 -29.04 21.73 5.45
CA ILE A 11 -28.29 20.51 5.12
C ILE A 11 -27.08 20.87 4.25
N ALA A 12 -27.25 21.72 3.23
CA ALA A 12 -26.15 22.19 2.38
C ALA A 12 -25.07 22.93 3.18
N CYS A 13 -25.47 23.82 4.11
CA CYS A 13 -24.53 24.52 4.99
C CYS A 13 -23.75 23.54 5.90
N LYS A 14 -24.39 22.50 6.43
CA LYS A 14 -23.71 21.46 7.22
C LYS A 14 -22.70 20.66 6.40
N ILE A 15 -23.06 20.30 5.16
CA ILE A 15 -22.16 19.60 4.23
C ILE A 15 -20.97 20.48 3.87
N ALA A 16 -21.20 21.74 3.50
CA ALA A 16 -20.15 22.70 3.19
C ALA A 16 -19.20 22.92 4.38
N LYS A 17 -19.74 23.04 5.60
CA LYS A 17 -18.91 23.16 6.82
C LYS A 17 -18.04 21.93 7.07
N LYS A 18 -18.56 20.72 6.76
CA LYS A 18 -17.80 19.47 6.87
C LYS A 18 -16.69 19.40 5.81
N GLN A 19 -16.98 19.76 4.57
CA GLN A 19 -16.01 19.80 3.48
C GLN A 19 -14.90 20.80 3.76
N LEU A 20 -15.25 22.02 4.22
CA LEU A 20 -14.28 23.03 4.62
C LEU A 20 -13.37 22.53 5.75
N LYS A 21 -13.94 21.83 6.74
CA LYS A 21 -13.14 21.25 7.83
C LYS A 21 -12.12 20.23 7.31
N ILE A 22 -12.52 19.38 6.36
CA ILE A 22 -11.61 18.39 5.75
C ILE A 22 -10.51 19.11 4.96
N ALA A 23 -10.88 20.07 4.10
CA ALA A 23 -9.93 20.83 3.29
C ALA A 23 -8.88 21.58 4.14
N ILE A 24 -9.28 22.17 5.27
CA ILE A 24 -8.34 22.86 6.18
C ILE A 24 -7.37 21.87 6.83
N ILE A 25 -7.84 20.67 7.21
CA ILE A 25 -6.99 19.61 7.77
C ILE A 25 -5.98 19.12 6.71
N ASP A 26 -6.44 18.90 5.48
CA ASP A 26 -5.58 18.44 4.39
C ASP A 26 -4.53 19.51 4.03
N PHE A 27 -4.92 20.78 3.94
CA PHE A 27 -3.99 21.91 3.73
C PHE A 27 -2.93 22.03 4.85
N TYR A 28 -3.34 21.84 6.11
CA TYR A 28 -2.41 21.82 7.24
C TYR A 28 -1.38 20.68 7.11
N HIS A 29 -1.83 19.49 6.69
CA HIS A 29 -0.91 18.37 6.47
C HIS A 29 0.04 18.59 5.28
N GLU A 30 -0.43 19.19 4.19
CA GLU A 30 0.42 19.53 3.04
C GLU A 30 1.50 20.56 3.41
N THR A 31 1.14 21.59 4.17
CA THR A 31 2.10 22.60 4.66
C THR A 31 3.11 21.99 5.64
N GLU A 32 2.68 21.06 6.49
CA GLU A 32 3.56 20.28 7.36
C GLU A 32 4.54 19.40 6.55
N LEU A 33 4.06 18.74 5.49
CA LEU A 33 4.91 17.96 4.58
C LEU A 33 5.96 18.84 3.89
N LEU A 34 5.58 20.04 3.42
CA LEU A 34 6.50 20.98 2.78
C LEU A 34 7.59 21.45 3.74
N LYS A 35 7.22 21.74 5.00
CA LYS A 35 8.17 22.08 6.06
C LYS A 35 9.16 20.94 6.34
N ASN A 36 8.65 19.71 6.43
CA ASN A 36 9.47 18.51 6.64
C ASN A 36 10.42 18.27 5.45
N TYR A 37 9.92 18.45 4.21
CA TYR A 37 10.73 18.35 3.00
C TYR A 37 11.90 19.34 3.02
N ARG A 38 11.64 20.62 3.31
CA ARG A 38 12.72 21.62 3.42
C ARG A 38 13.75 21.23 4.47
N THR A 39 13.30 20.86 5.67
CA THR A 39 14.19 20.52 6.79
C THR A 39 15.09 19.32 6.43
N MET A 40 14.50 18.28 5.86
CA MET A 40 15.22 17.09 5.42
C MET A 40 16.24 17.40 4.32
N ASN A 41 15.87 18.21 3.33
CA ASN A 41 16.79 18.58 2.25
C ASN A 41 17.94 19.46 2.74
N MET A 42 17.69 20.38 3.68
CA MET A 42 18.76 21.17 4.32
C MET A 42 19.77 20.28 5.05
N GLU A 43 19.30 19.23 5.75
CA GLU A 43 20.19 18.23 6.33
C GLU A 43 20.93 17.40 5.28
N ALA A 44 20.26 17.03 4.19
CA ALA A 44 20.87 16.27 3.10
C ALA A 44 22.02 17.05 2.45
N PHE A 45 21.82 18.34 2.14
CA PHE A 45 22.88 19.23 1.64
C PHE A 45 24.04 19.32 2.63
N ARG A 46 23.77 19.50 3.92
CA ARG A 46 24.79 19.53 4.96
C ARG A 46 25.60 18.23 5.01
N LYS A 47 24.92 17.07 4.97
CA LYS A 47 25.55 15.73 4.99
C LYS A 47 26.39 15.49 3.72
N ALA A 48 25.88 15.89 2.55
CA ALA A 48 26.60 15.79 1.28
C ALA A 48 27.87 16.64 1.28
N LEU A 49 27.78 17.91 1.69
CA LEU A 49 28.94 18.81 1.80
C LEU A 49 29.95 18.29 2.81
N LYS A 50 29.52 17.77 3.97
CA LYS A 50 30.41 17.16 4.97
C LYS A 50 31.16 15.95 4.39
N LYS A 51 30.49 15.13 3.57
CA LYS A 51 31.11 13.98 2.89
C LYS A 51 32.17 14.44 1.88
N ILE A 52 31.88 15.48 1.09
CA ILE A 52 32.84 16.06 0.12
C ILE A 52 34.05 16.64 0.86
N THR A 53 33.83 17.40 1.93
CA THR A 53 34.92 17.94 2.76
C THR A 53 35.81 16.85 3.34
N LYS A 54 35.24 15.71 3.76
CA LYS A 54 36.01 14.58 4.28
C LYS A 54 36.89 13.92 3.21
N VAL A 55 36.42 13.84 1.96
CA VAL A 55 37.17 13.22 0.85
C VAL A 55 38.24 14.15 0.29
N THR A 56 37.93 15.44 0.18
CA THR A 56 38.80 16.41 -0.50
C THR A 56 39.79 17.10 0.45
N GLY A 57 39.55 17.05 1.77
CA GLY A 57 40.33 17.79 2.77
C GLY A 57 40.05 19.30 2.82
N ILE A 58 39.22 19.83 1.92
CA ILE A 58 38.87 21.25 1.83
C ILE A 58 37.49 21.48 2.47
N ASN A 59 37.36 22.53 3.29
CA ASN A 59 36.13 22.82 4.03
C ASN A 59 35.01 23.48 3.19
N TYR A 60 34.54 22.77 2.16
CA TYR A 60 33.39 23.13 1.32
C TYR A 60 32.11 23.43 2.11
N LEU A 61 31.89 22.78 3.25
CA LEU A 61 30.73 23.05 4.12
C LEU A 61 30.65 24.54 4.50
N LYS A 62 31.78 25.15 4.88
CA LYS A 62 31.82 26.57 5.31
C LYS A 62 31.48 27.53 4.16
N PHE A 63 31.82 27.18 2.91
CA PHE A 63 31.63 28.06 1.76
C PHE A 63 30.25 27.94 1.12
N TYR A 64 29.70 26.73 1.06
CA TYR A 64 28.46 26.47 0.33
C TYR A 64 27.22 26.44 1.22
N MET A 65 27.33 26.06 2.50
CA MET A 65 26.17 26.02 3.40
C MET A 65 25.51 27.40 3.58
N PRO A 66 26.26 28.52 3.78
CA PRO A 66 25.65 29.85 3.90
C PRO A 66 24.86 30.25 2.66
N LYS A 67 25.39 29.96 1.46
CA LYS A 67 24.69 30.23 0.19
C LYS A 67 23.38 29.46 0.07
N ILE A 68 23.34 28.21 0.55
CA ILE A 68 22.11 27.40 0.54
C ILE A 68 21.10 27.94 1.56
N THR A 69 21.55 28.36 2.75
CA THR A 69 20.66 28.94 3.77
C THR A 69 20.09 30.30 3.38
N GLU A 70 20.85 31.12 2.66
CA GLU A 70 20.42 32.45 2.20
C GLU A 70 19.47 32.39 0.99
N SER A 71 19.53 31.30 0.21
CA SER A 71 18.62 31.09 -0.91
C SER A 71 17.15 31.10 -0.48
N HIS A 72 16.23 31.43 -1.40
CA HIS A 72 14.77 31.39 -1.14
C HIS A 72 14.28 30.04 -0.59
N PHE A 73 14.97 28.95 -0.91
CA PHE A 73 14.70 27.63 -0.36
C PHE A 73 15.07 27.52 1.12
N GLY A 74 16.19 28.12 1.53
CA GLY A 74 16.74 28.08 2.87
C GLY A 74 16.19 29.14 3.82
N SER A 75 15.65 30.26 3.32
CA SER A 75 15.20 31.41 4.12
C SER A 75 13.68 31.57 4.23
N SER A 76 12.89 30.85 3.42
CA SER A 76 11.42 31.02 3.38
C SER A 76 10.71 30.63 4.68
N GLU A 77 10.18 31.58 5.45
CA GLU A 77 9.35 31.28 6.64
C GLU A 77 7.86 31.05 6.31
N ILE A 78 7.49 31.22 5.04
CA ILE A 78 6.13 31.14 4.50
C ILE A 78 5.38 29.87 4.97
N SER A 79 6.02 28.70 4.97
CA SER A 79 5.35 27.46 5.42
C SER A 79 5.01 27.47 6.92
N ASN A 80 5.84 28.10 7.76
CA ASN A 80 5.56 28.25 9.20
C ASN A 80 4.44 29.27 9.44
N ASP A 81 4.43 30.36 8.65
CA ASP A 81 3.42 31.41 8.75
C ASP A 81 2.04 30.87 8.34
N LEU A 82 1.96 30.20 7.17
CA LEU A 82 0.73 29.55 6.70
C LEU A 82 0.20 28.51 7.68
N MET A 83 1.09 27.75 8.32
CA MET A 83 0.71 26.76 9.34
C MET A 83 0.10 27.45 10.57
N THR A 84 0.71 28.55 11.03
CA THR A 84 0.21 29.33 12.18
C THR A 84 -1.12 30.02 11.87
N GLU A 85 -1.28 30.57 10.68
CA GLU A 85 -2.52 31.18 10.22
C GLU A 85 -3.65 30.14 10.15
N THR A 86 -3.36 28.96 9.61
CA THR A 86 -4.31 27.84 9.54
C THR A 86 -4.76 27.37 10.92
N GLU A 87 -3.84 27.29 11.89
CA GLU A 87 -4.17 26.97 13.28
C GLU A 87 -5.13 28.00 13.90
N ASN A 88 -4.90 29.29 13.64
CA ASN A 88 -5.74 30.38 14.15
C ASN A 88 -7.15 30.34 13.53
N ILE A 89 -7.24 30.15 12.21
CA ILE A 89 -8.50 30.00 11.49
C ILE A 89 -9.28 28.79 12.03
N PHE A 90 -8.62 27.64 12.22
CA PHE A 90 -9.28 26.45 12.73
C PHE A 90 -9.77 26.62 14.17
N ALA A 91 -8.96 27.25 15.03
CA ALA A 91 -9.33 27.54 16.42
C ALA A 91 -10.55 28.47 16.50
N TYR A 92 -10.59 29.51 15.67
CA TYR A 92 -11.68 30.47 15.61
C TYR A 92 -13.00 29.83 15.17
N TYR A 93 -13.01 29.12 14.04
CA TYR A 93 -14.25 28.59 13.45
C TYR A 93 -14.76 27.28 14.06
N PHE A 94 -13.88 26.43 14.61
CA PHE A 94 -14.24 25.07 15.04
C PHE A 94 -14.08 24.79 16.54
N GLU A 95 -13.16 25.46 17.24
CA GLU A 95 -12.82 25.14 18.64
C GLU A 95 -13.09 26.29 19.64
N LYS A 96 -13.92 27.27 19.26
CA LYS A 96 -14.29 28.43 20.11
C LYS A 96 -13.06 29.15 20.67
N ASN A 97 -12.07 29.41 19.82
CA ASN A 97 -10.81 30.07 20.15
C ASN A 97 -9.86 29.27 21.08
N ASN A 98 -10.10 27.97 21.29
CA ASN A 98 -9.16 27.12 22.03
C ASN A 98 -8.06 26.57 21.10
N ARG A 99 -6.96 27.32 20.98
CA ARG A 99 -5.83 26.97 20.11
C ARG A 99 -5.20 25.60 20.44
N LYS A 100 -5.09 25.22 21.71
CA LYS A 100 -4.46 23.94 22.10
C LYS A 100 -5.24 22.75 21.55
N ARG A 101 -6.57 22.75 21.68
CA ARG A 101 -7.45 21.70 21.15
C ARG A 101 -7.49 21.67 19.62
N ALA A 102 -7.37 22.85 18.99
CA ALA A 102 -7.26 22.96 17.53
C ALA A 102 -6.01 22.26 17.01
N ILE A 103 -4.84 22.57 17.60
CA ILE A 103 -3.56 21.96 17.23
C ILE A 103 -3.60 20.44 17.43
N GLU A 104 -4.14 19.98 18.56
CA GLU A 104 -4.29 18.54 18.84
C GLU A 104 -5.11 17.83 17.75
N LYS A 105 -6.23 18.43 17.34
CA LYS A 105 -7.08 17.90 16.27
C LYS A 105 -6.45 17.99 14.87
N LEU A 106 -5.69 19.03 14.58
CA LEU A 106 -4.98 19.21 13.30
C LEU A 106 -3.78 18.27 13.16
N ARG A 107 -3.03 18.04 14.25
CA ARG A 107 -1.87 17.13 14.26
C ARG A 107 -2.25 15.67 14.35
N THR A 108 -3.45 15.36 14.84
CA THR A 108 -3.96 13.99 14.80
C THR A 108 -4.16 13.61 13.34
N LYS A 109 -3.19 12.89 12.75
CA LYS A 109 -3.36 12.21 11.46
C LYS A 109 -4.70 11.50 11.53
N GLN A 110 -5.61 11.82 10.59
CA GLN A 110 -6.96 11.25 10.52
C GLN A 110 -6.91 9.77 10.92
N LYS A 111 -7.75 9.40 11.90
CA LYS A 111 -7.88 8.04 12.44
C LYS A 111 -7.62 7.01 11.35
N THR A 112 -6.53 6.25 11.51
CA THR A 112 -6.33 4.99 10.82
C THR A 112 -7.66 4.25 10.86
N THR A 113 -8.28 3.97 9.72
CA THR A 113 -9.56 3.25 9.71
C THR A 113 -9.41 1.96 10.51
N ASP A 114 -10.48 1.47 11.13
CA ASP A 114 -10.44 0.29 12.01
C ASP A 114 -10.08 -0.98 11.23
N TYR A 115 -8.77 -1.21 11.03
CA TYR A 115 -8.20 -2.40 10.41
C TYR A 115 -8.21 -3.61 11.34
N ALA A 116 -8.75 -3.47 12.56
CA ALA A 116 -8.83 -4.55 13.55
C ALA A 116 -9.51 -5.79 12.97
N ASN A 117 -10.60 -5.60 12.19
CA ASN A 117 -11.32 -6.70 11.57
C ASN A 117 -10.48 -7.41 10.48
N ALA A 118 -9.70 -6.67 9.69
CA ALA A 118 -8.83 -7.25 8.67
C ALA A 118 -7.69 -8.04 9.32
N LEU A 119 -7.08 -7.46 10.37
CA LEU A 119 -6.00 -8.10 11.12
C LEU A 119 -6.47 -9.35 11.88
N PHE A 120 -7.70 -9.34 12.41
CA PHE A 120 -8.31 -10.50 13.03
C PHE A 120 -8.52 -11.63 12.02
N ARG A 121 -9.06 -11.35 10.82
CA ARG A 121 -9.21 -12.34 9.75
C ARG A 121 -7.87 -12.92 9.31
N VAL A 122 -6.86 -12.06 9.13
CA VAL A 122 -5.48 -12.48 8.88
C VAL A 122 -4.98 -13.45 9.96
N GLY A 123 -5.17 -13.11 11.24
CA GLY A 123 -4.77 -13.93 12.36
C GLY A 123 -5.49 -15.29 12.36
N LEU A 124 -6.78 -15.31 12.06
CA LEU A 124 -7.55 -16.55 11.91
C LEU A 124 -7.05 -17.40 10.75
N TYR A 125 -6.78 -16.82 9.58
CA TYR A 125 -6.27 -17.56 8.43
C TYR A 125 -4.90 -18.18 8.72
N LEU A 126 -3.99 -17.40 9.30
CA LEU A 126 -2.67 -17.90 9.70
C LEU A 126 -2.78 -18.97 10.81
N GLY A 127 -3.64 -18.75 11.80
CA GLY A 127 -3.86 -19.66 12.92
C GLY A 127 -4.42 -21.03 12.50
N ILE A 128 -5.29 -21.07 11.48
CA ILE A 128 -5.77 -22.34 10.89
C ILE A 128 -4.71 -22.96 9.98
N SER A 129 -4.01 -22.15 9.19
CA SER A 129 -3.04 -22.65 8.21
C SER A 129 -1.83 -23.34 8.83
N LEU A 130 -1.33 -22.86 9.98
CA LEU A 130 -0.10 -23.37 10.60
C LEU A 130 -0.23 -24.82 11.08
N PRO A 131 -1.25 -25.20 11.89
CA PRO A 131 -1.46 -26.58 12.29
C PRO A 131 -1.64 -27.54 11.11
N LEU A 132 -2.43 -27.14 10.09
CA LEU A 132 -2.66 -27.95 8.89
C LEU A 132 -1.35 -28.22 8.13
N LEU A 133 -0.47 -27.22 8.05
CA LEU A 133 0.81 -27.35 7.37
C LEU A 133 1.75 -28.28 8.14
N ILE A 134 1.80 -28.12 9.47
CA ILE A 134 2.61 -28.99 10.35
C ILE A 134 2.15 -30.44 10.24
N GLU A 135 0.83 -30.67 10.31
CA GLU A 135 0.28 -32.02 10.18
C GLU A 135 0.58 -32.62 8.79
N GLY A 136 0.44 -31.82 7.72
CA GLY A 136 0.83 -32.25 6.37
C GLY A 136 2.31 -32.63 6.26
N LEU A 137 3.22 -31.88 6.91
CA LEU A 137 4.65 -32.18 6.94
C LEU A 137 4.97 -33.47 7.71
N ILE A 138 4.20 -33.81 8.74
CA ILE A 138 4.40 -35.07 9.47
C ILE A 138 4.04 -36.26 8.57
N TYR A 139 2.95 -36.16 7.82
CA TYR A 139 2.54 -37.21 6.85
C TYR A 139 3.49 -37.36 5.66
N VAL A 140 4.30 -36.34 5.38
CA VAL A 140 5.38 -36.40 4.40
C VAL A 140 6.53 -37.32 4.86
N GLY A 141 6.56 -37.85 6.08
CA GLY A 141 7.61 -38.77 6.53
C GLY A 141 7.65 -40.12 5.78
N GLU A 142 6.51 -40.61 5.27
CA GLU A 142 6.39 -41.91 4.58
C GLU A 142 6.31 -41.74 3.05
N LEU A 143 7.48 -41.64 2.40
CA LEU A 143 7.59 -41.19 1.00
C LEU A 143 7.80 -42.30 -0.03
N ASP A 144 6.77 -42.51 -0.85
CA ASP A 144 6.89 -43.08 -2.19
C ASP A 144 7.55 -42.10 -3.16
N LEU A 145 8.15 -42.60 -4.25
CA LEU A 145 8.74 -41.78 -5.32
C LEU A 145 7.78 -40.69 -5.84
N VAL A 146 6.51 -41.03 -6.04
CA VAL A 146 5.47 -40.10 -6.52
C VAL A 146 5.23 -38.95 -5.53
N LYS A 147 5.23 -39.23 -4.23
CA LYS A 147 5.03 -38.21 -3.18
C LYS A 147 6.22 -37.25 -3.07
N LYS A 148 7.44 -37.71 -3.39
CA LYS A 148 8.64 -36.83 -3.45
C LYS A 148 8.54 -35.79 -4.57
N TYR A 149 8.10 -36.19 -5.76
CA TYR A 149 7.85 -35.24 -6.85
C TYR A 149 6.74 -34.25 -6.51
N LEU A 150 5.68 -34.74 -5.85
CA LEU A 150 4.57 -33.90 -5.39
C LEU A 150 5.04 -32.87 -4.35
N LEU A 151 5.92 -33.28 -3.42
CA LEU A 151 6.54 -32.37 -2.45
C LEU A 151 7.39 -31.29 -3.13
N GLN A 152 8.12 -31.63 -4.20
CA GLN A 152 8.91 -30.66 -4.95
C GLN A 152 8.01 -29.60 -5.64
N ILE A 153 6.86 -30.01 -6.18
CA ILE A 153 5.86 -29.10 -6.76
C ILE A 153 5.31 -28.15 -5.68
N TRP A 154 4.94 -28.69 -4.52
CA TRP A 154 4.47 -27.88 -3.39
C TRP A 154 5.54 -26.94 -2.84
N GLY A 155 6.81 -27.37 -2.81
CA GLY A 155 7.95 -26.52 -2.46
C GLY A 155 8.14 -25.36 -3.43
N GLY A 156 7.94 -25.58 -4.73
CA GLY A 156 7.95 -24.53 -5.75
C GLY A 156 6.86 -23.47 -5.51
N PHE A 157 5.63 -23.90 -5.21
CA PHE A 157 4.55 -22.98 -4.85
C PHE A 157 4.82 -22.18 -3.58
N PHE A 158 5.44 -22.80 -2.57
CA PHE A 158 5.81 -22.13 -1.33
C PHE A 158 6.84 -21.01 -1.54
N ILE A 159 7.85 -21.24 -2.40
CA ILE A 159 8.85 -20.21 -2.75
C ILE A 159 8.20 -19.02 -3.46
N ILE A 160 7.32 -19.28 -4.44
CA ILE A 160 6.57 -18.24 -5.14
C ILE A 160 5.70 -17.44 -4.15
N LEU A 161 5.09 -18.14 -3.20
CA LEU A 161 4.22 -17.54 -2.18
C LEU A 161 4.99 -16.69 -1.18
N ILE A 162 6.25 -17.00 -0.84
CA ILE A 162 7.10 -16.14 0.00
C ILE A 162 7.60 -14.91 -0.78
N ASN A 163 7.96 -15.09 -2.05
CA ASN A 163 8.47 -14.02 -2.91
C ASN A 163 7.38 -13.09 -3.45
N TYR A 164 6.13 -13.25 -3.03
CA TYR A 164 5.02 -12.38 -3.44
C TYR A 164 5.29 -10.88 -3.14
N ILE A 165 6.04 -10.56 -2.09
CA ILE A 165 6.41 -9.16 -1.79
C ILE A 165 7.27 -8.56 -2.91
N PHE A 166 8.12 -9.38 -3.55
CA PHE A 166 9.01 -8.95 -4.63
C PHE A 166 8.30 -8.92 -5.99
N ILE A 167 7.43 -9.90 -6.27
CA ILE A 167 6.69 -10.03 -7.54
C ILE A 167 5.67 -8.90 -7.73
N PHE A 168 5.11 -8.36 -6.64
CA PHE A 168 4.03 -7.37 -6.69
C PHE A 168 4.48 -5.91 -6.68
N GLU A 169 5.80 -5.63 -6.75
CA GLU A 169 6.44 -4.31 -6.82
C GLU A 169 5.56 -3.17 -6.28
N PHE A 170 5.68 -2.94 -4.98
CA PHE A 170 4.85 -2.03 -4.19
C PHE A 170 4.71 -0.63 -4.83
N ASP A 171 3.48 -0.25 -5.23
CA ASP A 171 3.18 1.15 -5.55
C ASP A 171 3.10 1.96 -4.25
N THR A 172 4.24 2.54 -3.87
CA THR A 172 4.40 3.45 -2.72
C THR A 172 3.48 4.67 -2.72
N ARG A 173 2.80 4.97 -3.84
CA ARG A 173 2.06 6.23 -4.02
C ARG A 173 0.57 6.12 -3.68
N HIS A 174 -0.01 4.92 -3.74
CA HIS A 174 -1.43 4.70 -3.42
C HIS A 174 -1.54 3.83 -2.16
N ASN A 175 -1.56 4.49 -0.98
CA ASN A 175 -1.66 3.86 0.32
C ASN A 175 -2.96 3.02 0.46
N LEU A 176 -2.93 1.74 0.09
CA LEU A 176 -3.67 0.73 0.84
C LEU A 176 -2.86 0.43 2.10
N ASP A 177 -3.49 0.54 3.26
CA ASP A 177 -2.84 0.19 4.52
C ASP A 177 -2.39 -1.28 4.50
N TRP A 178 -1.14 -1.50 4.91
CA TRP A 178 -0.48 -2.80 4.93
C TRP A 178 -1.29 -3.91 5.63
N LYS A 179 -2.16 -3.53 6.57
CA LYS A 179 -3.03 -4.43 7.34
C LYS A 179 -4.14 -5.06 6.49
N GLN A 180 -4.71 -4.32 5.53
CA GLN A 180 -5.70 -4.85 4.58
C GLN A 180 -5.05 -5.67 3.47
N TYR A 181 -3.83 -5.28 3.08
CA TYR A 181 -3.08 -5.99 2.04
C TYR A 181 -2.70 -7.41 2.48
N LEU A 182 -2.34 -7.60 3.75
CA LEU A 182 -1.96 -8.91 4.29
C LEU A 182 -3.11 -9.94 4.29
N GLU A 183 -4.35 -9.50 4.09
CA GLU A 183 -5.52 -10.39 4.03
C GLU A 183 -5.48 -11.35 2.83
N ILE A 184 -5.01 -10.90 1.66
CA ILE A 184 -4.96 -11.73 0.44
C ILE A 184 -3.88 -12.83 0.55
N PRO A 185 -2.60 -12.52 0.88
CA PRO A 185 -1.57 -13.53 1.07
C PRO A 185 -1.91 -14.55 2.16
N SER A 186 -2.49 -14.09 3.29
CA SER A 186 -2.89 -15.00 4.36
C SER A 186 -4.01 -15.97 3.93
N PHE A 187 -4.96 -15.51 3.10
CA PHE A 187 -5.99 -16.39 2.56
C PHE A 187 -5.44 -17.41 1.55
N ILE A 188 -4.54 -16.99 0.66
CA ILE A 188 -3.86 -17.90 -0.28
C ILE A 188 -3.02 -18.93 0.49
N PHE A 189 -2.35 -18.51 1.57
CA PHE A 189 -1.58 -19.41 2.42
C PHE A 189 -2.45 -20.45 3.14
N LEU A 190 -3.65 -20.07 3.59
CA LEU A 190 -4.63 -21.02 4.13
C LEU A 190 -5.05 -22.06 3.08
N LEU A 191 -5.37 -21.63 1.86
CA LEU A 191 -5.71 -22.54 0.77
C LEU A 191 -4.54 -23.48 0.45
N PHE A 192 -3.32 -22.93 0.37
CA PHE A 192 -2.11 -23.71 0.15
C PHE A 192 -1.95 -24.80 1.21
N SER A 193 -2.04 -24.43 2.49
CA SER A 193 -1.92 -25.38 3.60
C SER A 193 -3.00 -26.46 3.57
N LEU A 194 -4.24 -26.09 3.23
CA LEU A 194 -5.36 -27.03 3.12
C LEU A 194 -5.16 -28.05 1.99
N PHE A 195 -4.79 -27.60 0.79
CA PHE A 195 -4.54 -28.52 -0.33
C PHE A 195 -3.26 -29.33 -0.15
N PHE A 196 -2.24 -28.76 0.47
CA PHE A 196 -1.03 -29.48 0.86
C PHE A 196 -1.36 -30.63 1.81
N TRP A 197 -2.10 -30.35 2.88
CA TRP A 197 -2.53 -31.38 3.83
C TRP A 197 -3.41 -32.45 3.18
N LEU A 198 -4.39 -32.06 2.33
CA LEU A 198 -5.22 -33.01 1.57
C LEU A 198 -4.39 -33.92 0.65
N SER A 199 -3.32 -33.37 0.09
CA SER A 199 -2.41 -34.09 -0.82
C SER A 199 -1.68 -35.24 -0.13
N PHE A 200 -1.38 -35.13 1.16
CA PHE A 200 -0.60 -36.15 1.90
C PHE A 200 -1.45 -37.02 2.82
N ARG A 201 -2.66 -36.58 3.19
CA ARG A 201 -3.56 -37.34 4.09
C ARG A 201 -4.25 -38.55 3.47
N ASN A 202 -3.91 -38.94 2.23
CA ASN A 202 -4.47 -40.10 1.50
C ASN A 202 -6.01 -40.19 1.52
N PHE A 203 -6.73 -39.06 1.54
CA PHE A 203 -8.20 -39.06 1.59
C PHE A 203 -8.83 -39.72 0.35
N SER A 204 -8.17 -39.62 -0.82
CA SER A 204 -8.53 -40.35 -2.03
C SER A 204 -7.29 -40.59 -2.89
N THR A 205 -6.91 -41.86 -3.06
CA THR A 205 -5.69 -42.29 -3.76
C THR A 205 -5.65 -41.87 -5.24
N SER A 206 -6.80 -41.74 -5.90
CA SER A 206 -6.88 -41.33 -7.31
C SER A 206 -6.78 -39.81 -7.51
N LEU A 207 -7.14 -39.01 -6.51
CA LEU A 207 -7.20 -37.55 -6.62
C LEU A 207 -5.91 -36.84 -6.19
N THR A 208 -4.98 -37.56 -5.55
CA THR A 208 -3.72 -37.01 -5.01
C THR A 208 -2.92 -36.18 -6.02
N ASN A 209 -2.87 -36.62 -7.28
CA ASN A 209 -2.11 -35.93 -8.33
C ASN A 209 -2.81 -34.67 -8.86
N TYR A 210 -4.12 -34.51 -8.63
CA TYR A 210 -4.92 -33.41 -9.17
C TYR A 210 -5.09 -32.24 -8.18
N TYR A 211 -4.73 -32.39 -6.90
CA TYR A 211 -4.84 -31.31 -5.91
C TYR A 211 -4.06 -30.03 -6.28
N PRO A 212 -2.81 -30.09 -6.82
CA PRO A 212 -2.12 -28.89 -7.28
C PRO A 212 -2.86 -28.19 -8.45
N LEU A 213 -3.53 -28.96 -9.31
CA LEU A 213 -4.33 -28.41 -10.41
C LEU A 213 -5.60 -27.72 -9.89
N PHE A 214 -6.26 -28.29 -8.88
CA PHE A 214 -7.41 -27.66 -8.23
C PHE A 214 -7.00 -26.38 -7.49
N PHE A 215 -5.88 -26.40 -6.78
CA PHE A 215 -5.33 -25.23 -6.11
C PHE A 215 -5.06 -24.08 -7.09
N THR A 216 -4.36 -24.36 -8.18
CA THR A 216 -4.05 -23.34 -9.22
C THR A 216 -5.31 -22.83 -9.91
N SER A 217 -6.27 -23.72 -10.20
CA SER A 217 -7.56 -23.34 -10.80
C SER A 217 -8.39 -22.43 -9.87
N ILE A 218 -8.44 -22.75 -8.57
CA ILE A 218 -9.15 -21.94 -7.57
C ILE A 218 -8.50 -20.56 -7.42
N ILE A 219 -7.17 -20.49 -7.36
CA ILE A 219 -6.45 -19.21 -7.33
C ILE A 219 -6.75 -18.39 -8.59
N ALA A 220 -6.70 -19.01 -9.78
CA ALA A 220 -7.01 -18.34 -11.03
C ALA A 220 -8.44 -17.80 -11.05
N ILE A 221 -9.42 -18.58 -10.54
CA ILE A 221 -10.81 -18.13 -10.42
C ILE A 221 -10.91 -16.96 -9.45
N ILE A 222 -10.31 -17.03 -8.25
CA ILE A 222 -10.33 -15.93 -7.26
C ILE A 222 -9.71 -14.65 -7.86
N LEU A 223 -8.65 -14.81 -8.65
CA LEU A 223 -7.95 -13.71 -9.28
C LEU A 223 -8.80 -13.03 -10.37
N LEU A 224 -9.45 -13.83 -11.23
CA LEU A 224 -10.25 -13.38 -12.37
C LEU A 224 -11.68 -12.95 -11.98
N ASN A 225 -12.16 -13.35 -10.80
CA ASN A 225 -13.54 -13.10 -10.39
C ASN A 225 -13.82 -11.59 -10.17
N PRO A 226 -14.81 -10.99 -10.86
CA PRO A 226 -15.14 -9.56 -10.70
C PRO A 226 -15.88 -9.20 -9.40
N LEU A 227 -16.21 -10.18 -8.52
CA LEU A 227 -16.95 -9.95 -7.28
C LEU A 227 -16.25 -8.96 -6.31
N PRO A 228 -17.00 -8.16 -5.54
CA PRO A 228 -16.48 -7.12 -4.65
C PRO A 228 -15.81 -7.63 -3.36
N TYR A 229 -15.49 -8.93 -3.27
CA TYR A 229 -14.69 -9.48 -2.19
C TYR A 229 -13.19 -9.30 -2.53
N PHE A 230 -12.35 -8.94 -1.54
CA PHE A 230 -10.90 -8.71 -1.70
C PHE A 230 -10.51 -7.63 -2.74
N HIS A 231 -10.60 -6.36 -2.33
CA HIS A 231 -10.00 -5.16 -2.98
C HIS A 231 -9.80 -5.23 -4.51
N LYS A 232 -10.88 -4.98 -5.26
CA LYS A 232 -10.93 -5.00 -6.75
C LYS A 232 -9.81 -4.24 -7.47
N LYS A 233 -9.33 -3.12 -6.90
CA LYS A 233 -8.25 -2.31 -7.49
C LYS A 233 -6.90 -3.04 -7.52
N SER A 234 -6.56 -3.76 -6.46
CA SER A 234 -5.30 -4.51 -6.36
C SER A 234 -5.27 -5.69 -7.34
N ARG A 235 -6.38 -6.43 -7.49
CA ARG A 235 -6.50 -7.53 -8.45
C ARG A 235 -6.42 -7.06 -9.91
N LYS A 236 -7.10 -5.95 -10.25
CA LYS A 236 -7.02 -5.38 -11.60
C LYS A 236 -5.59 -4.97 -11.95
N TRP A 237 -4.89 -4.31 -11.02
CA TRP A 237 -3.49 -3.97 -11.21
C TRP A 237 -2.60 -5.20 -11.37
N PHE A 238 -2.79 -6.23 -10.54
CA PHE A 238 -2.04 -7.49 -10.65
C PHE A 238 -2.25 -8.19 -12.00
N ILE A 239 -3.49 -8.29 -12.48
CA ILE A 239 -3.79 -8.87 -13.80
C ILE A 239 -3.08 -8.07 -14.90
N ILE A 240 -3.16 -6.73 -14.85
CA ILE A 240 -2.48 -5.86 -15.82
C ILE A 240 -0.96 -6.02 -15.77
N SER A 241 -0.36 -6.09 -14.58
CA SER A 241 1.09 -6.27 -14.40
C SER A 241 1.58 -7.62 -14.92
N ASN A 242 0.85 -8.72 -14.64
CA ASN A 242 1.22 -10.05 -15.13
C ASN A 242 0.99 -10.19 -16.63
N LEU A 243 -0.11 -9.65 -17.17
CA LEU A 243 -0.31 -9.56 -18.62
C LEU A 243 0.81 -8.75 -19.27
N ARG A 244 1.19 -7.60 -18.70
CA ARG A 244 2.31 -6.79 -19.20
C ARG A 244 3.62 -7.59 -19.23
N LEU A 245 3.89 -8.41 -18.21
CA LEU A 245 5.13 -9.19 -18.09
C LEU A 245 5.12 -10.41 -19.03
N LEU A 246 4.01 -11.14 -19.12
CA LEU A 246 3.81 -12.24 -20.08
C LEU A 246 3.92 -11.76 -21.53
N PHE A 247 3.31 -10.61 -21.84
CA PHE A 247 3.42 -9.99 -23.15
C PHE A 247 4.69 -9.15 -23.33
N SER A 248 5.56 -9.03 -22.33
CA SER A 248 6.77 -8.19 -22.44
C SER A 248 7.74 -8.73 -23.50
N GLY A 249 7.90 -10.06 -23.58
CA GLY A 249 8.71 -10.70 -24.62
C GLY A 249 8.09 -10.62 -26.02
N LEU A 250 6.76 -10.69 -26.11
CA LEU A 250 6.01 -10.67 -27.37
C LEU A 250 5.85 -9.24 -27.94
N LEU A 251 5.69 -8.26 -27.05
CA LEU A 251 5.64 -6.82 -27.38
C LEU A 251 7.01 -6.23 -27.74
N TYR A 252 8.11 -6.91 -27.44
CA TYR A 252 9.45 -6.52 -27.89
C TYR A 252 9.68 -6.89 -29.37
N CYS A 253 9.04 -7.96 -29.87
CA CYS A 253 9.03 -8.30 -31.30
C CYS A 253 8.10 -7.38 -32.12
N PHE A 254 7.00 -6.87 -31.55
CA PHE A 254 6.14 -5.87 -32.18
C PHE A 254 6.60 -4.44 -31.81
N GLY A 255 7.85 -4.13 -32.13
CA GLY A 255 8.54 -2.88 -31.79
C GLY A 255 8.04 -1.61 -32.50
N ASN A 256 6.77 -1.49 -32.92
CA ASN A 256 6.31 -0.28 -33.62
C ASN A 256 4.83 0.12 -33.41
N ILE A 257 4.10 -0.43 -32.43
CA ILE A 257 2.69 -0.05 -32.17
C ILE A 257 2.47 0.48 -30.73
N LYS A 258 3.52 0.52 -29.90
CA LYS A 258 3.38 0.95 -28.49
C LYS A 258 3.26 2.46 -28.28
N GLU A 259 3.76 3.31 -29.17
CA GLU A 259 3.57 4.77 -29.02
C GLU A 259 2.10 5.19 -29.20
N THR A 260 1.31 4.45 -29.97
CA THR A 260 -0.10 4.79 -30.24
C THR A 260 -1.03 4.41 -29.08
N ILE A 261 -0.72 3.37 -28.32
CA ILE A 261 -1.55 2.91 -27.18
C ILE A 261 -1.17 3.64 -25.89
N PHE A 262 0.09 4.03 -25.73
CA PHE A 262 0.57 4.75 -24.54
C PHE A 262 0.00 6.18 -24.45
N LEU A 263 -0.29 6.83 -25.58
CA LEU A 263 -0.97 8.13 -25.61
C LEU A 263 -2.48 8.04 -25.34
N PHE A 264 -3.12 6.88 -25.52
CA PHE A 264 -4.57 6.75 -25.33
C PHE A 264 -4.96 6.41 -23.88
N LEU A 265 -4.13 5.64 -23.16
CA LEU A 265 -4.42 5.19 -21.78
C LEU A 265 -3.95 6.13 -20.67
N GLN A 266 -3.27 7.23 -21.02
CA GLN A 266 -2.84 8.27 -20.09
C GLN A 266 -3.55 9.61 -20.33
N SER A 267 -4.76 9.58 -20.91
CA SER A 267 -5.66 10.74 -20.95
C SER A 267 -6.51 10.76 -19.66
N PRO A 268 -6.58 11.90 -18.95
CA PRO A 268 -7.34 12.00 -17.71
C PRO A 268 -8.81 12.27 -18.04
N PHE A 269 -9.66 11.29 -17.75
CA PHE A 269 -11.03 11.48 -17.28
C PHE A 269 -11.36 10.39 -16.27
#